data_AF-A0A1T0CRE2-F1
#
_entry.id   AF-A0A1T0CRE2-F1
#
_cell.length_a   1.000
_cell.length_b   1.000
_cell.length_c   1.000
_cell.angle_alpha   90.00
_cell.angle_beta   90.00
_cell.angle_gamma   90.00
#
_symmetry.space_group_name_H-M   'P 1'
#
loop_
_entity.id
_entity.type
_entity.pdbx_description
1 polymer ?
#
loop_
_entity_poly.entity_id
_entity_poly.type
_entity_poly.pdbx_seq_one_letter_code
_entity_poly.pdbx_strand_id
1 'polypeptide(L)'
;MAMALVGTAHAGDVSCSSTLGKKRIDGDVVVRGTCTLNGTTVDGDVQADKANSVSITGGAVNGNIQVKQSTTVRVSGVRVDGDIQLFDNRGSVRAERNHVNGNLQCKGNTKKVVGQANRVNGNKEDQCKAL
;
A
#
# COMPACT_ATOMS: atom_id res chain seq x y z
N MET A 1 17.42 2.47 1.35
CA MET A 1 16.84 3.82 1.27
C MET A 1 15.82 3.92 2.40
N ALA A 2 16.10 4.68 3.45
CA ALA A 2 15.16 4.85 4.55
C ALA A 2 13.85 5.42 4.01
N MET A 3 12.69 4.89 4.43
CA MET A 3 11.47 5.68 4.35
C MET A 3 11.71 6.90 5.22
N ALA A 4 11.89 8.06 4.58
CA ALA A 4 11.52 9.28 5.27
C ALA A 4 10.02 9.13 5.53
N LEU A 5 9.64 8.98 6.81
CA LEU A 5 8.28 9.34 7.20
C LEU A 5 8.18 10.85 6.91
N VAL A 6 7.92 11.21 5.66
CA VAL A 6 7.71 12.59 5.26
C VAL A 6 6.30 12.91 5.70
N GLY A 7 6.19 13.36 6.94
CA GLY A 7 4.94 13.78 7.53
C GLY A 7 5.21 14.11 8.99
N THR A 8 5.17 15.40 9.32
CA THR A 8 4.84 15.81 10.68
C THR A 8 3.62 15.00 11.11
N ALA A 9 3.73 14.24 12.20
CA ALA A 9 2.64 13.40 12.67
C ALA A 9 1.41 14.29 12.90
N HIS A 10 0.39 14.16 12.05
CA HIS A 10 -0.87 14.88 12.22
C HIS A 10 -1.70 14.15 13.27
N ALA A 11 -2.57 14.87 13.97
CA ALA A 11 -3.41 14.29 15.02
C ALA A 11 -4.32 13.15 14.53
N GLY A 12 -4.56 13.06 13.21
CA GLY A 12 -5.32 11.97 12.59
C GLY A 12 -4.48 10.79 12.09
N ASP A 13 -3.16 10.82 12.25
CA ASP A 13 -2.30 9.71 11.83
C ASP A 13 -2.49 8.49 12.73
N VAL A 14 -2.45 7.30 12.12
CA VAL A 14 -2.67 6.03 12.80
C VAL A 14 -1.46 5.12 12.64
N SER A 15 -0.84 4.76 13.77
CA SER A 15 0.09 3.63 13.79
C SER A 15 -0.71 2.33 13.89
N CYS A 16 -0.85 1.62 12.77
CA CYS A 16 -1.64 0.40 12.71
C CYS A 16 -0.84 -0.83 13.16
N SER A 17 -1.38 -1.58 14.13
CA SER A 17 -0.81 -2.82 14.67
C SER A 17 -1.81 -3.98 14.71
N SER A 18 -3.00 -3.80 14.12
CA SER A 18 -4.11 -4.75 14.15
C SER A 18 -5.01 -4.62 12.91
N THR A 19 -6.30 -4.97 13.04
CA THR A 19 -7.27 -4.80 11.95
C THR A 19 -8.10 -3.54 12.14
N LEU A 20 -8.11 -2.68 11.12
CA LEU A 20 -9.04 -1.57 10.99
C LEU A 20 -10.10 -1.97 9.95
N GLY A 21 -11.36 -2.03 10.38
CA GLY A 21 -12.49 -2.20 9.46
C GLY A 21 -12.85 -0.90 8.74
N LYS A 22 -14.09 -0.80 8.24
CA LYS A 22 -14.60 0.40 7.58
C LYS A 22 -14.57 1.61 8.52
N LYS A 23 -13.54 2.44 8.37
CA LYS A 23 -13.32 3.69 9.12
C LYS A 23 -12.79 4.75 8.16
N ARG A 24 -12.90 6.02 8.56
CA ARG A 24 -12.19 7.14 7.93
C ARG A 24 -11.02 7.53 8.84
N ILE A 25 -9.85 7.71 8.24
CA ILE A 25 -8.64 8.19 8.89
C ILE A 25 -8.28 9.50 8.19
N ASP A 26 -8.19 10.57 8.97
CA ASP A 26 -7.94 11.94 8.52
C ASP A 26 -6.43 12.24 8.64
N GLY A 27 -5.63 11.53 7.84
CA GLY A 27 -4.17 11.52 7.93
C GLY A 27 -3.58 10.21 7.43
N ASP A 28 -2.33 9.96 7.81
CA ASP A 28 -1.54 8.83 7.33
C ASP A 28 -1.75 7.57 8.16
N VAL A 29 -1.52 6.41 7.54
CA VAL A 29 -1.42 5.13 8.25
C VAL A 29 0.01 4.61 8.16
N VAL A 30 0.65 4.41 9.32
CA VAL A 30 1.99 3.82 9.41
C VAL A 30 1.89 2.39 9.95
N VAL A 31 2.41 1.41 9.20
CA VAL A 31 2.45 0.00 9.62
C VAL A 31 3.87 -0.40 10.01
N ARG A 32 4.05 -0.81 11.27
CA ARG A 32 5.34 -1.27 11.82
C ARG A 32 5.43 -2.79 12.06
N GLY A 33 4.33 -3.52 11.87
CA GLY A 33 4.25 -4.95 12.17
C GLY A 33 3.23 -5.64 11.28
N THR A 34 2.12 -6.10 11.87
CA THR A 34 0.99 -6.63 11.11
C THR A 34 -0.16 -5.63 11.14
N CYS A 35 -0.70 -5.29 9.97
CA CYS A 35 -1.89 -4.45 9.85
C CYS A 35 -2.81 -4.97 8.75
N THR A 36 -4.12 -4.91 9.01
CA THR A 36 -5.15 -5.08 7.99
C THR A 36 -6.04 -3.84 7.93
N LEU A 37 -6.15 -3.21 6.77
CA LEU A 37 -7.14 -2.19 6.46
C LEU A 37 -8.23 -2.84 5.59
N ASN A 38 -9.45 -2.92 6.09
CA ASN A 38 -10.57 -3.58 5.42
C ASN A 38 -11.73 -2.61 5.21
N GLY A 39 -11.81 -2.05 3.99
CA GLY A 39 -12.79 -1.03 3.63
C GLY A 39 -12.53 0.33 4.28
N THR A 40 -11.32 0.56 4.77
CA THR A 40 -10.88 1.83 5.36
C THR A 40 -10.71 2.90 4.28
N THR A 41 -11.09 4.14 4.58
CA THR A 41 -10.73 5.32 3.79
C THR A 41 -9.64 6.08 4.52
N VAL A 42 -8.53 6.34 3.85
CA VAL A 42 -7.38 7.08 4.38
C VAL A 42 -7.24 8.37 3.59
N ASP A 43 -7.35 9.51 4.26
CA ASP A 43 -7.16 10.85 3.67
C ASP A 43 -5.69 11.26 3.76
N GLY A 44 -4.83 10.41 3.20
CA GLY A 44 -3.38 10.49 3.34
C GLY A 44 -2.72 9.26 2.73
N ASP A 45 -1.50 8.98 3.15
CA ASP A 45 -0.69 7.86 2.68
C ASP A 45 -0.85 6.62 3.58
N VAL A 46 -0.65 5.44 3.00
CA VAL A 46 -0.39 4.21 3.76
C VAL A 46 1.06 3.82 3.57
N GLN A 47 1.84 3.85 4.65
CA GLN A 47 3.28 3.64 4.64
C GLN A 47 3.66 2.43 5.50
N ALA A 48 4.51 1.56 4.97
CA ALA A 48 5.04 0.43 5.71
C ALA A 48 6.52 0.18 5.36
N ASP A 49 7.37 0.09 6.38
CA ASP A 49 8.77 -0.33 6.26
C ASP A 49 9.01 -1.54 7.17
N LYS A 50 9.60 -2.61 6.63
CA LYS A 50 9.97 -3.83 7.37
C LYS A 50 8.81 -4.47 8.14
N ALA A 51 7.59 -4.33 7.63
CA ALA A 51 6.40 -4.90 8.24
C ALA A 51 6.33 -6.43 8.04
N ASN A 52 5.74 -7.13 9.00
CA ASN A 52 5.49 -8.57 8.90
C ASN A 52 4.38 -8.84 7.87
N SER A 53 3.28 -8.10 7.95
CA SER A 53 2.14 -8.26 7.05
C SER A 53 1.38 -6.95 6.85
N VAL A 54 1.14 -6.59 5.60
CA VAL A 54 0.34 -5.43 5.21
C VAL A 54 -0.77 -5.92 4.29
N SER A 55 -2.02 -5.81 4.74
CA SER A 55 -3.19 -6.17 3.94
C SER A 55 -4.14 -4.98 3.83
N ILE A 56 -4.28 -4.43 2.63
CA ILE A 56 -5.21 -3.33 2.32
C ILE A 56 -6.23 -3.88 1.33
N THR A 57 -7.48 -4.00 1.78
CA THR A 57 -8.54 -4.63 1.00
C THR A 57 -9.79 -3.75 0.96
N GLY A 58 -10.26 -3.41 -0.23
CA GLY A 58 -11.35 -2.46 -0.39
C GLY A 58 -10.96 -1.04 0.05
N GLY A 59 -11.96 -0.15 0.12
CA GLY A 59 -11.75 1.21 0.63
C GLY A 59 -11.07 2.15 -0.37
N ALA A 60 -10.50 3.23 0.15
CA ALA A 60 -9.83 4.27 -0.63
C ALA A 60 -8.63 4.85 0.11
N VAL A 61 -7.62 5.28 -0.65
CA VAL A 61 -6.44 6.00 -0.16
C VAL A 61 -6.29 7.22 -1.06
N ASN A 62 -6.48 8.41 -0.49
CA ASN A 62 -6.43 9.68 -1.23
C ASN A 62 -4.97 10.13 -1.51
N GLY A 63 -3.99 9.47 -0.88
CA GLY A 63 -2.57 9.58 -1.22
C GLY A 63 -2.04 8.31 -1.89
N ASN A 64 -0.87 7.89 -1.46
CA ASN A 64 -0.09 6.78 -1.97
C ASN A 64 -0.15 5.57 -1.04
N ILE A 65 0.08 4.38 -1.60
CA ILE A 65 0.38 3.18 -0.83
C ILE A 65 1.85 2.84 -1.06
N GLN A 66 2.67 2.97 -0.02
CA GLN A 66 4.10 2.70 -0.07
C GLN A 66 4.45 1.56 0.88
N VAL A 67 4.94 0.44 0.35
CA VAL A 67 5.32 -0.73 1.16
C VAL A 67 6.71 -1.21 0.78
N LYS A 68 7.62 -1.15 1.75
CA LYS A 68 9.03 -1.50 1.57
C LYS A 68 9.47 -2.61 2.52
N GLN A 69 10.39 -3.45 2.04
CA GLN A 69 11.14 -4.42 2.85
C GLN A 69 10.28 -5.36 3.72
N SER A 70 9.02 -5.58 3.35
CA SER A 70 8.02 -6.29 4.16
C SER A 70 7.90 -7.76 3.75
N THR A 71 7.33 -8.60 4.61
CA THR A 71 7.25 -10.06 4.34
C THR A 71 6.00 -10.44 3.54
N THR A 72 4.81 -10.00 3.95
CA THR A 72 3.56 -10.28 3.22
C THR A 72 2.87 -8.97 2.86
N VAL A 73 2.55 -8.79 1.58
CA VAL A 73 1.90 -7.57 1.09
C VAL A 73 0.72 -7.93 0.19
N ARG A 74 -0.46 -7.41 0.52
CA ARG A 74 -1.67 -7.51 -0.29
C ARG A 74 -2.33 -6.14 -0.41
N VAL A 75 -2.51 -5.68 -1.64
CA VAL A 75 -3.33 -4.50 -1.98
C VAL A 75 -4.38 -4.94 -2.97
N SER A 76 -5.66 -4.93 -2.57
CA SER A 76 -6.73 -5.54 -3.35
C SER A 76 -8.03 -4.75 -3.34
N GLY A 77 -8.54 -4.38 -4.51
CA GLY A 77 -9.85 -3.74 -4.61
C GLY A 77 -9.87 -2.31 -4.05
N VAL A 78 -8.72 -1.63 -4.01
CA VAL A 78 -8.57 -0.29 -3.42
C VAL A 78 -8.65 0.77 -4.52
N ARG A 79 -9.29 1.90 -4.24
CA ARG A 79 -9.12 3.13 -5.02
C ARG A 79 -7.96 3.93 -4.46
N VAL A 80 -6.99 4.26 -5.29
CA VAL A 80 -5.79 5.00 -4.88
C VAL A 80 -5.66 6.21 -5.79
N ASP A 81 -5.65 7.41 -5.21
CA ASP A 81 -5.54 8.65 -5.97
C ASP A 81 -4.09 8.94 -6.38
N GLY A 82 -3.12 8.51 -5.58
CA GLY A 82 -1.70 8.53 -5.91
C GLY A 82 -1.20 7.21 -6.52
N ASP A 83 0.01 6.84 -6.12
CA ASP A 83 0.72 5.67 -6.59
C ASP A 83 0.56 4.45 -5.65
N ILE A 84 0.72 3.26 -6.21
CA ILE A 84 1.03 2.05 -5.43
C ILE A 84 2.50 1.69 -5.68
N GLN A 85 3.31 1.72 -4.63
CA GLN A 85 4.76 1.54 -4.68
C GLN A 85 5.21 0.40 -3.76
N LEU A 86 5.54 -0.75 -4.36
CA LEU A 86 5.89 -2.00 -3.66
C LEU A 86 7.36 -2.34 -3.90
N PHE A 87 8.23 -2.03 -2.94
CA PHE A 87 9.68 -2.13 -3.13
C PHE A 87 10.38 -3.08 -2.18
N ASP A 88 11.33 -3.86 -2.68
CA ASP A 88 12.26 -4.68 -1.88
C ASP A 88 11.58 -5.65 -0.89
N ASN A 89 10.31 -6.02 -1.12
CA ASN A 89 9.58 -6.91 -0.22
C ASN A 89 10.10 -8.34 -0.36
N ARG A 90 10.25 -9.02 0.78
CA ARG A 90 11.00 -10.28 0.91
C ARG A 90 10.14 -11.52 0.66
N GLY A 91 8.83 -11.43 0.88
CA GLY A 91 7.90 -12.56 0.71
C GLY A 91 6.86 -12.31 -0.37
N SER A 92 5.61 -12.73 -0.11
CA SER A 92 4.55 -12.66 -1.11
C SER A 92 4.04 -11.24 -1.28
N VAL A 93 3.93 -10.81 -2.55
CA VAL A 93 3.42 -9.48 -2.91
C VAL A 93 2.30 -9.64 -3.91
N ARG A 94 1.14 -9.07 -3.61
CA ARG A 94 -0.03 -9.11 -4.47
C ARG A 94 -0.67 -7.74 -4.62
N ALA A 95 -0.89 -7.32 -5.86
CA ALA A 95 -1.63 -6.11 -6.22
C ALA A 95 -2.71 -6.49 -7.25
N GLU A 96 -3.99 -6.50 -6.88
CA GLU A 96 -5.07 -6.94 -7.78
C GLU A 96 -6.34 -6.11 -7.65
N ARG A 97 -7.08 -5.96 -8.76
CA ARG A 97 -8.38 -5.28 -8.80
C ARG A 97 -8.34 -3.84 -8.27
N ASN A 98 -7.19 -3.18 -8.30
CA ASN A 98 -7.05 -1.80 -7.83
C ASN A 98 -7.39 -0.82 -8.95
N HIS A 99 -7.90 0.35 -8.56
CA HIS A 99 -8.04 1.50 -9.44
C HIS A 99 -7.06 2.56 -8.96
N VAL A 100 -6.03 2.82 -9.76
CA VAL A 100 -4.90 3.68 -9.39
C VAL A 100 -4.88 4.86 -10.35
N ASN A 101 -5.00 6.07 -9.82
CA ASN A 101 -4.96 7.29 -10.62
C ASN A 101 -3.52 7.71 -10.97
N GLY A 102 -2.53 7.33 -10.15
CA GLY A 102 -1.11 7.39 -10.48
C GLY A 102 -0.59 6.12 -11.15
N ASN A 103 0.57 5.65 -10.69
CA ASN A 103 1.34 4.53 -11.21
C ASN A 103 1.28 3.30 -10.29
N LEU A 104 1.51 2.12 -10.87
CA LEU A 104 1.74 0.87 -10.13
C LEU A 104 3.20 0.44 -10.32
N GLN A 105 4.03 0.69 -9.31
CA GLN A 105 5.47 0.51 -9.36
C GLN A 105 5.93 -0.62 -8.44
N CYS A 106 6.66 -1.59 -8.99
CA CYS A 106 7.11 -2.75 -8.23
C CYS A 106 8.54 -3.13 -8.56
N LYS A 107 9.46 -2.90 -7.63
CA LYS A 107 10.90 -2.99 -7.87
C LYS A 107 11.62 -3.72 -6.74
N GLY A 108 12.55 -4.59 -7.07
CA GLY A 108 13.40 -5.27 -6.08
C GLY A 108 12.70 -6.28 -5.17
N ASN A 109 11.40 -6.56 -5.37
CA ASN A 109 10.70 -7.59 -4.60
C ASN A 109 11.33 -8.95 -4.89
N THR A 110 11.64 -9.70 -3.83
CA THR A 110 12.36 -10.98 -3.93
C THR A 110 11.56 -12.02 -4.70
N LYS A 111 10.23 -12.05 -4.49
CA LYS A 111 9.32 -12.92 -5.25
C LYS A 111 8.64 -12.14 -6.36
N LYS A 112 8.25 -12.84 -7.42
CA LYS A 112 7.42 -12.27 -8.50
C LYS A 112 6.14 -11.66 -7.90
N VAL A 113 5.87 -10.41 -8.24
CA VAL A 113 4.62 -9.76 -7.87
C VAL A 113 3.49 -10.35 -8.71
N VAL A 114 2.39 -10.72 -8.06
CA VAL A 114 1.22 -11.31 -8.72
C VAL A 114 0.02 -10.37 -8.62
N GLY A 115 -0.87 -10.44 -9.59
CA GLY A 115 -1.97 -9.51 -9.67
C GLY A 115 -2.80 -9.73 -10.93
N GLN A 116 -4.04 -9.26 -10.90
CA GLN A 116 -4.85 -9.15 -12.10
C GLN A 116 -5.83 -7.99 -11.97
N ALA A 117 -6.34 -7.52 -13.12
CA ALA A 117 -7.41 -6.54 -13.22
C ALA A 117 -7.11 -5.19 -12.53
N ASN A 118 -5.85 -4.75 -12.53
CA ASN A 118 -5.53 -3.38 -12.09
C ASN A 118 -5.79 -2.39 -13.23
N ARG A 119 -6.62 -1.38 -12.96
CA ARG A 119 -6.82 -0.21 -13.83
C ARG A 119 -5.91 0.91 -13.33
N VAL A 120 -4.94 1.29 -14.13
CA VAL A 120 -3.91 2.28 -13.77
C VAL A 120 -3.95 3.37 -14.83
N ASN A 121 -4.17 4.63 -14.42
CA ASN A 121 -4.23 5.75 -15.37
C ASN A 121 -2.83 6.22 -15.78
N GLY A 122 -1.85 6.11 -14.87
CA GLY A 122 -0.43 6.22 -15.20
C GLY A 122 0.10 4.95 -15.85
N ASN A 123 1.28 4.51 -15.44
CA ASN A 123 1.91 3.31 -16.00
C ASN A 123 2.07 2.19 -14.97
N LYS A 124 2.36 0.98 -15.48
CA LYS A 124 2.78 -0.16 -14.67
C LYS A 124 4.26 -0.38 -14.89
N GLU A 125 5.04 -0.39 -13.83
CA GLU A 125 6.51 -0.38 -13.91
C GLU A 125 7.15 -1.65 -13.35
N ASP A 126 8.35 -1.92 -13.84
CA ASP A 126 9.22 -3.01 -13.42
C ASP A 126 8.51 -4.37 -13.31
N GLN A 127 8.50 -4.97 -12.12
CA GLN A 127 7.90 -6.29 -11.87
C GLN A 127 6.38 -6.27 -12.01
N CYS A 128 5.77 -5.08 -12.05
CA CYS A 128 4.33 -4.89 -12.19
C CYS A 128 3.88 -4.59 -13.63
N LYS A 129 4.80 -4.50 -14.61
CA LYS A 129 4.49 -4.20 -16.03
C LYS A 129 3.38 -5.07 -16.65
N ALA A 130 3.19 -6.30 -16.15
CA ALA A 130 2.22 -7.25 -16.67
C ALA A 130 0.91 -7.39 -15.86
N LEU A 131 0.69 -6.55 -14.83
CA LEU A 131 -0.45 -6.68 -13.89
C LEU A 131 -1.70 -5.87 -14.26
#